data_AF-A0A663MP95-F1
#
_entry.id   AF-A0A663MP95-F1
#
_cell.length_a   1.000
_cell.length_b   1.000
_cell.length_c   1.000
_cell.angle_alpha   90.00
_cell.angle_beta   90.00
_cell.angle_gamma   90.00
#
_symmetry.space_group_name_H-M   'P 1'
#
loop_
_entity.id
_entity.type
_entity.pdbx_description
1 polymer ?
#
loop_
_entity_poly.entity_id
_entity_poly.type
_entity_poly.pdbx_seq_one_letter_code
_entity_poly.pdbx_strand_id
1 'polypeptide(L)'
;PSDPSGQDLYTSNQKLQIKPTKDQRRTKKQEPVRNPKTERELLGELYADKAYLEKLLKDEDLMESSTKQGTKVADLVLSGISYLDTRREFWQQQKPLYARERERKLRQRRWIPDRTRKPAEVGRSIVKSMEDIQQLLAGDCPEGGCRKAERLLKTIQGCSEDEVPNKGELLGNLLSCIGNAQFEMGRTEAALQSHRMDLELARQRDLPDAVSRALGNIGRVYARISKFQQAIDTYVRLVTEKA
;
A
#
# COMPACT_ATOMS: atom_id res chain seq x y z
N PRO A 1 -73.39 -22.67 -52.41
CA PRO A 1 -74.43 -21.62 -52.55
C PRO A 1 -75.02 -21.32 -51.17
N SER A 2 -74.35 -20.46 -50.39
CA SER A 2 -74.61 -19.01 -50.29
C SER A 2 -75.56 -18.74 -49.12
N ASP A 3 -75.24 -17.70 -48.36
CA ASP A 3 -76.09 -17.03 -47.35
C ASP A 3 -76.07 -17.56 -45.90
N PRO A 4 -76.31 -16.69 -44.90
CA PRO A 4 -75.29 -15.76 -44.42
C PRO A 4 -75.25 -15.66 -42.88
N SER A 5 -74.20 -14.96 -42.44
CA SER A 5 -73.90 -14.45 -41.12
C SER A 5 -75.05 -13.79 -40.35
N GLY A 6 -75.10 -14.03 -39.03
CA GLY A 6 -75.77 -13.14 -38.09
C GLY A 6 -75.84 -13.65 -36.65
N GLN A 7 -75.09 -12.98 -35.77
CA GLN A 7 -75.38 -12.73 -34.34
C GLN A 7 -75.35 -13.94 -33.37
N ASP A 8 -75.00 -13.82 -32.10
CA ASP A 8 -74.21 -12.93 -31.23
C ASP A 8 -74.44 -13.56 -29.84
N LEU A 9 -73.45 -13.51 -28.93
CA LEU A 9 -73.64 -13.13 -27.51
C LEU A 9 -72.36 -13.45 -26.68
N TYR A 10 -71.56 -12.39 -26.45
CA TYR A 10 -71.01 -11.90 -25.17
C TYR A 10 -70.54 -12.94 -24.13
N THR A 11 -69.32 -12.93 -23.57
CA THR A 11 -68.51 -11.79 -23.09
C THR A 11 -67.10 -12.31 -22.75
N SER A 12 -66.02 -11.60 -23.08
CA SER A 12 -64.88 -11.41 -22.15
C SER A 12 -63.88 -10.39 -22.67
N ASN A 13 -63.62 -9.41 -21.83
CA ASN A 13 -62.66 -8.33 -21.96
C ASN A 13 -61.24 -8.82 -22.32
N GLN A 14 -60.71 -8.35 -23.44
CA GLN A 14 -59.26 -8.17 -23.61
C GLN A 14 -58.98 -6.86 -24.35
N LYS A 15 -58.83 -5.78 -23.57
CA LYS A 15 -58.15 -4.56 -24.02
C LYS A 15 -56.69 -4.91 -24.27
N LEU A 16 -56.31 -5.16 -25.53
CA LEU A 16 -54.93 -5.03 -25.97
C LEU A 16 -54.56 -3.55 -25.98
N GLN A 17 -54.18 -3.04 -24.80
CA GLN A 17 -53.42 -1.80 -24.70
C GLN A 17 -52.03 -2.06 -25.26
N ILE A 18 -51.82 -1.66 -26.51
CA ILE A 18 -50.48 -1.46 -27.07
C ILE A 18 -49.86 -0.32 -26.25
N LYS A 19 -49.07 -0.69 -25.24
CA LYS A 19 -48.29 0.25 -24.43
C LYS A 19 -47.22 0.84 -25.35
N PRO A 20 -47.08 2.18 -25.44
CA PRO A 20 -46.01 2.79 -26.19
C PRO A 20 -44.66 2.39 -25.59
N THR A 21 -43.72 2.10 -26.48
CA THR A 21 -42.35 1.66 -26.23
C THR A 21 -41.63 2.61 -25.27
N LYS A 22 -40.79 2.04 -24.40
CA LYS A 22 -40.12 2.70 -23.25
C LYS A 22 -39.29 3.96 -23.60
N ASP A 23 -39.07 4.28 -24.86
CA ASP A 23 -38.25 5.42 -25.29
C ASP A 23 -38.96 6.77 -25.18
N GLN A 24 -40.29 6.83 -25.21
CA GLN A 24 -41.00 8.12 -25.18
C GLN A 24 -41.16 8.74 -23.78
N ARG A 25 -40.71 8.07 -22.70
CA ARG A 25 -40.74 8.61 -21.32
C ARG A 25 -39.44 9.30 -20.87
N ARG A 26 -38.42 9.39 -21.72
CA ARG A 26 -37.14 10.03 -21.34
C ARG A 26 -37.10 11.55 -21.53
N THR A 27 -38.08 12.16 -22.18
CA THR A 27 -38.14 13.62 -22.40
C THR A 27 -38.89 14.33 -21.28
N LYS A 28 -38.32 14.29 -20.07
CA LYS A 28 -38.56 15.23 -18.95
C LYS A 28 -37.64 14.85 -17.78
N LYS A 29 -36.33 14.84 -18.02
CA LYS A 29 -35.36 14.93 -16.92
C LYS A 29 -34.96 16.39 -16.82
N GLN A 30 -35.34 17.01 -15.70
CA GLN A 30 -34.84 18.29 -15.24
C GLN A 30 -33.32 18.34 -15.45
N GLU A 31 -32.82 19.45 -15.99
CA GLU A 31 -31.38 19.69 -16.15
C GLU A 31 -30.67 19.37 -14.82
N PRO A 32 -29.70 18.45 -14.81
CA PRO A 32 -29.01 18.12 -13.58
C PRO A 32 -28.27 19.35 -13.11
N VAL A 33 -28.51 19.76 -11.85
CA VAL A 33 -27.85 20.88 -11.18
C VAL A 33 -26.34 20.87 -11.52
N ARG A 34 -25.89 21.86 -12.30
CA ARG A 34 -24.51 22.04 -12.76
C ARG A 34 -23.59 22.20 -11.53
N ASN A 35 -22.94 21.12 -11.10
CA ASN A 35 -21.90 21.22 -10.08
C ASN A 35 -20.56 21.52 -10.78
N PRO A 36 -20.01 22.75 -10.65
CA PRO A 36 -18.82 23.16 -11.40
C PRO A 36 -17.58 22.33 -11.03
N LYS A 37 -17.54 21.77 -9.81
CA LYS A 37 -16.42 20.93 -9.36
C LYS A 37 -16.39 19.59 -10.10
N THR A 38 -17.55 18.97 -10.30
CA THR A 38 -17.64 17.68 -11.02
C THR A 38 -17.40 17.86 -12.50
N GLU A 39 -17.78 19.00 -13.05
CA GLU A 39 -17.57 19.33 -14.46
C GLU A 39 -16.08 19.59 -14.77
N ARG A 40 -15.38 20.32 -13.89
CA ARG A 40 -13.94 20.51 -13.99
C ARG A 40 -13.15 19.20 -13.88
N GLU A 41 -13.56 18.30 -12.99
CA GLU A 41 -12.93 16.97 -12.86
C GLU A 41 -13.19 16.08 -14.09
N LEU A 42 -14.31 16.27 -14.77
CA LEU A 42 -14.71 15.53 -15.97
C LEU A 42 -14.02 16.00 -17.24
N LEU A 43 -13.97 17.31 -17.45
CA LEU A 43 -13.41 17.91 -18.65
C LEU A 43 -11.89 18.12 -18.54
N GLY A 44 -11.34 18.18 -17.33
CA GLY A 44 -9.91 18.37 -17.11
C GLY A 44 -9.44 19.71 -17.68
N GLU A 45 -8.44 19.66 -18.57
CA GLU A 45 -7.88 20.85 -19.25
C GLU A 45 -8.90 21.56 -20.15
N LEU A 46 -9.83 20.80 -20.75
CA LEU A 46 -10.88 21.34 -21.65
C LEU A 46 -11.97 22.14 -20.90
N TYR A 47 -11.95 22.15 -19.56
CA TYR A 47 -12.84 22.99 -18.78
C TYR A 47 -12.55 24.49 -19.01
N ALA A 48 -11.27 24.84 -19.17
CA ALA A 48 -10.87 26.22 -19.45
C ALA A 48 -11.44 26.69 -20.80
N ASP A 49 -11.40 25.82 -21.81
CA ASP A 49 -11.94 26.09 -23.14
C ASP A 49 -13.46 26.25 -23.09
N LYS A 50 -14.15 25.42 -22.31
CA LYS A 50 -15.60 25.57 -22.11
C LYS A 50 -15.95 26.92 -21.48
N ALA A 51 -15.25 27.28 -20.40
CA ALA A 51 -15.49 28.54 -19.70
C ALA A 51 -15.16 29.75 -20.59
N TYR A 52 -14.15 29.62 -21.46
CA TYR A 52 -13.83 30.62 -22.46
C TYR A 52 -14.94 30.76 -23.50
N LEU A 53 -15.45 29.66 -24.06
CA LEU A 53 -16.56 29.68 -25.03
C LEU A 53 -17.87 30.22 -24.42
N GLU A 54 -18.19 29.88 -23.17
CA GLU A 54 -19.35 30.44 -22.45
C GLU A 54 -19.17 31.93 -22.14
N LYS A 55 -17.93 32.40 -21.95
CA LYS A 55 -17.63 33.83 -21.82
C LYS A 55 -17.71 34.55 -23.16
N LEU A 56 -17.24 33.91 -24.23
CA LEU A 56 -17.26 34.41 -25.60
C LEU A 56 -18.70 34.58 -26.11
N LEU A 57 -19.62 33.71 -25.67
CA LEU A 57 -21.05 33.79 -25.97
C LEU A 57 -21.73 35.08 -25.47
N LYS A 58 -21.10 35.82 -24.55
CA LYS A 58 -21.62 37.09 -24.03
C LYS A 58 -21.25 38.31 -24.88
N ASP A 59 -20.39 38.13 -25.88
CA ASP A 59 -19.94 39.19 -26.76
C ASP A 59 -20.84 39.24 -28.00
N GLU A 60 -21.88 40.10 -27.95
CA GLU A 60 -22.92 40.17 -28.99
C GLU A 60 -22.35 40.55 -30.37
N ASP A 61 -21.37 41.48 -30.40
CA ASP A 61 -20.73 41.97 -31.63
C ASP A 61 -20.01 40.84 -32.39
N LEU A 62 -19.36 39.94 -31.66
CA LEU A 62 -18.66 38.80 -32.25
C LEU A 62 -19.62 37.71 -32.73
N MET A 63 -20.78 37.57 -32.08
CA MET A 63 -21.75 36.52 -32.40
C MET A 63 -22.61 36.83 -33.63
N GLU A 64 -22.77 38.11 -33.96
CA GLU A 64 -23.37 38.54 -35.22
C GLU A 64 -22.40 38.44 -36.41
N SER A 65 -21.10 38.36 -36.14
CA SER A 65 -20.09 38.23 -37.18
C SER A 65 -20.16 36.86 -37.89
N SER A 66 -20.03 36.90 -39.21
CA SER A 66 -19.95 35.72 -40.06
C SER A 66 -18.51 35.54 -40.55
N THR A 67 -18.03 34.30 -40.56
CA THR A 67 -16.72 34.00 -41.13
C THR A 67 -16.73 34.22 -42.65
N LYS A 68 -15.54 34.28 -43.27
CA LYS A 68 -15.39 34.42 -44.73
C LYS A 68 -16.11 33.32 -45.54
N GLN A 69 -16.55 32.24 -44.89
CA GLN A 69 -17.26 31.11 -45.48
C GLN A 69 -18.78 31.14 -45.22
N GLY A 70 -19.30 32.22 -44.60
CA GLY A 70 -20.74 32.43 -44.37
C GLY A 70 -21.32 31.68 -43.16
N THR A 71 -20.50 30.97 -42.39
CA THR A 71 -20.93 30.37 -41.11
C THR A 71 -20.87 31.42 -40.01
N LYS A 72 -21.94 31.50 -39.20
CA LYS A 72 -21.96 32.40 -38.04
C LYS A 72 -21.00 31.89 -36.99
N VAL A 73 -20.24 32.81 -36.40
CA VAL A 73 -19.32 32.47 -35.29
C VAL A 73 -20.09 31.87 -34.11
N ALA A 74 -21.33 32.33 -33.90
CA ALA A 74 -22.24 31.79 -32.90
C ALA A 74 -22.48 30.28 -33.04
N ASP A 75 -22.70 29.79 -34.27
CA ASP A 75 -22.99 28.37 -34.51
C ASP A 75 -21.77 27.50 -34.19
N LEU A 76 -20.56 27.99 -34.49
CA LEU A 76 -19.30 27.32 -34.18
C LEU A 76 -19.08 27.25 -32.65
N VAL A 77 -19.31 28.34 -31.93
CA VAL A 77 -19.17 28.38 -30.46
C VAL A 77 -20.18 27.45 -29.80
N LEU A 78 -21.44 27.47 -30.24
CA LEU A 78 -22.48 26.57 -29.73
C LEU A 78 -22.18 25.10 -30.03
N SER A 79 -21.65 24.79 -31.22
CA SER A 79 -21.21 23.43 -31.56
C SER A 79 -20.06 22.96 -30.66
N GLY A 80 -19.12 23.86 -30.33
CA GLY A 80 -18.01 23.58 -29.42
C GLY A 80 -18.48 23.32 -27.99
N ILE A 81 -19.42 24.11 -27.49
CA ILE A 81 -20.02 23.90 -26.16
C ILE A 81 -20.78 22.56 -26.13
N SER A 82 -21.57 22.27 -27.17
CA SER A 82 -22.29 20.99 -27.30
C SER A 82 -21.36 19.77 -27.33
N TYR A 83 -20.23 19.87 -28.05
CA TYR A 83 -19.19 18.83 -28.04
C TYR A 83 -18.60 18.61 -26.65
N LEU A 84 -18.35 19.68 -25.89
CA LEU A 84 -17.83 19.58 -24.53
C LEU A 84 -18.88 19.00 -23.56
N ASP A 85 -20.14 19.36 -23.72
CA ASP A 85 -21.25 18.82 -22.92
C ASP A 85 -21.47 17.31 -23.16
N THR A 86 -21.47 16.88 -24.42
CA THR A 86 -21.58 15.46 -24.79
C THR A 86 -20.39 14.63 -24.30
N ARG A 87 -19.17 15.18 -24.41
CA ARG A 87 -17.95 14.56 -23.86
C ARG A 87 -18.01 14.44 -22.34
N ARG A 88 -18.48 15.47 -21.65
CA ARG A 88 -18.70 15.44 -20.19
C ARG A 88 -19.67 14.31 -19.82
N GLU A 89 -20.78 14.20 -20.51
CA GLU A 89 -21.79 13.15 -20.27
C GLU A 89 -21.23 11.74 -20.53
N PHE A 90 -20.47 11.55 -21.61
CA PHE A 90 -19.79 10.30 -21.92
C PHE A 90 -18.86 9.87 -20.77
N TRP A 91 -18.01 10.78 -20.27
CA TRP A 91 -17.11 10.49 -19.15
C TRP A 91 -17.85 10.31 -17.82
N GLN A 92 -19.01 10.94 -17.64
CA GLN A 92 -19.86 10.71 -16.47
C GLN A 92 -20.46 9.29 -16.48
N GLN A 93 -20.81 8.78 -17.66
CA GLN A 93 -21.30 7.41 -17.84
C GLN A 93 -20.18 6.37 -17.73
N GLN A 94 -18.99 6.65 -18.26
CA GLN A 94 -17.85 5.72 -18.20
C GLN A 94 -17.15 5.71 -16.83
N LYS A 95 -17.17 6.83 -16.08
CA LYS A 95 -16.64 6.94 -14.70
C LYS A 95 -17.72 7.45 -13.74
N PRO A 96 -18.75 6.64 -13.41
CA PRO A 96 -19.78 7.04 -12.46
C PRO A 96 -19.16 7.37 -11.09
N LEU A 97 -19.79 8.27 -10.33
CA LEU A 97 -19.28 8.82 -9.06
C LEU A 97 -18.75 7.74 -8.09
N TYR A 98 -19.38 6.57 -8.06
CA TYR A 98 -18.96 5.43 -7.25
C TYR A 98 -17.57 4.87 -7.61
N ALA A 99 -17.17 4.88 -8.88
CA ALA A 99 -15.82 4.47 -9.30
C ALA A 99 -14.75 5.48 -8.88
N ARG A 100 -15.09 6.78 -8.88
CA ARG A 100 -14.18 7.87 -8.45
C ARG A 100 -14.02 7.92 -6.94
N GLU A 101 -15.11 7.70 -6.22
CA GLU A 101 -15.08 7.62 -4.76
C GLU A 101 -14.28 6.40 -4.31
N ARG A 102 -14.42 5.25 -5.00
CA ARG A 102 -13.59 4.06 -4.76
C ARG A 102 -12.11 4.34 -5.04
N GLU A 103 -11.75 4.96 -6.17
CA GLU A 103 -10.35 5.33 -6.45
C GLU A 103 -9.79 6.37 -5.48
N ARG A 104 -10.60 7.37 -5.11
CA ARG A 104 -10.22 8.39 -4.12
C ARG A 104 -10.02 7.76 -2.75
N LYS A 105 -10.91 6.85 -2.33
CA LYS A 105 -10.74 6.03 -1.12
C LYS A 105 -9.54 5.10 -1.24
N LEU A 106 -9.22 4.55 -2.42
CA LEU A 106 -8.02 3.72 -2.63
C LEU A 106 -6.74 4.54 -2.52
N ARG A 107 -6.70 5.74 -3.12
CA ARG A 107 -5.61 6.71 -3.00
C ARG A 107 -5.44 7.19 -1.56
N GLN A 108 -6.54 7.48 -0.87
CA GLN A 108 -6.54 7.87 0.53
C GLN A 108 -6.13 6.71 1.44
N ARG A 109 -6.57 5.46 1.19
CA ARG A 109 -6.11 4.25 1.90
C ARG A 109 -4.62 3.99 1.72
N ARG A 110 -4.07 4.28 0.54
CA ARG A 110 -2.62 4.25 0.27
C ARG A 110 -1.86 5.37 0.99
N TRP A 111 -2.56 6.40 1.47
CA TRP A 111 -2.06 7.57 2.18
C TRP A 111 -2.74 7.77 3.55
N ILE A 112 -3.01 6.68 4.27
CA ILE A 112 -3.12 6.74 5.72
C ILE A 112 -1.75 6.30 6.23
N PRO A 113 -0.88 7.21 6.69
CA PRO A 113 0.26 6.80 7.49
C PRO A 113 -0.32 6.13 8.73
N ASP A 114 -0.30 4.80 8.75
CA ASP A 114 -0.59 4.03 9.94
C ASP A 114 0.50 4.40 10.96
N ARG A 115 0.19 5.33 11.86
CA ARG A 115 1.12 5.80 12.88
C ARG A 115 1.45 4.71 13.90
N THR A 116 0.78 3.57 13.82
CA THR A 116 1.14 2.33 14.48
C THR A 116 1.52 1.33 13.41
N ARG A 117 2.82 1.09 13.18
CA ARG A 117 3.25 -0.05 12.37
C ARG A 117 2.57 -1.28 12.97
N LYS A 118 1.73 -1.96 12.20
CA LYS A 118 1.08 -3.18 12.71
C LYS A 118 2.20 -4.13 13.18
N PRO A 119 2.05 -4.83 14.32
CA PRO A 119 3.08 -5.77 14.80
C PRO A 119 3.56 -6.75 13.72
N ALA A 120 2.67 -7.15 12.80
CA ALA A 120 3.00 -7.97 11.63
C ALA A 120 3.96 -7.29 10.62
N GLU A 121 3.91 -5.97 10.47
CA GLU A 121 4.85 -5.21 9.63
C GLU A 121 6.21 -5.03 10.31
N VAL A 122 6.22 -4.82 11.63
CA VAL A 122 7.45 -4.76 12.43
C VAL A 122 8.16 -6.12 12.37
N GLY A 123 7.44 -7.21 12.63
CA GLY A 123 7.96 -8.58 12.52
C GLY A 123 8.52 -8.88 11.13
N ARG A 124 7.80 -8.54 10.05
CA ARG A 124 8.31 -8.70 8.66
C ARG A 124 9.60 -7.91 8.43
N SER A 125 9.67 -6.68 8.94
CA SER A 125 10.87 -5.85 8.80
C SER A 125 12.06 -6.41 9.57
N ILE A 126 11.82 -7.00 10.75
CA ILE A 126 12.86 -7.63 11.58
C ILE A 126 13.39 -8.87 10.87
N VAL A 127 12.51 -9.77 10.43
CA VAL A 127 12.90 -11.01 9.73
C VAL A 127 13.73 -10.70 8.48
N LYS A 128 13.27 -9.77 7.64
CA LYS A 128 14.05 -9.34 6.48
C LYS A 128 15.41 -8.77 6.86
N SER A 129 15.47 -7.97 7.92
CA SER A 129 16.75 -7.40 8.39
C SER A 129 17.70 -8.49 8.89
N MET A 130 17.18 -9.54 9.53
CA MET A 130 17.96 -10.70 9.97
C MET A 130 18.52 -11.51 8.79
N GLU A 131 17.70 -11.78 7.77
CA GLU A 131 18.14 -12.46 6.54
C GLU A 131 19.28 -11.68 5.86
N ASP A 132 19.10 -10.35 5.72
CA ASP A 132 20.14 -9.50 5.14
C ASP A 132 21.44 -9.51 5.97
N ILE A 133 21.35 -9.56 7.31
CA ILE A 133 22.53 -9.68 8.19
C ILE A 133 23.23 -11.00 7.93
N GLN A 134 22.50 -12.11 7.90
CA GLN A 134 23.07 -13.43 7.65
C GLN A 134 23.76 -13.50 6.29
N GLN A 135 23.14 -12.93 5.25
CA GLN A 135 23.74 -12.86 3.92
C GLN A 135 25.03 -12.04 3.90
N LEU A 136 25.08 -10.91 4.61
CA LEU A 136 26.29 -10.08 4.72
C LEU A 136 27.41 -10.78 5.49
N LEU A 137 27.06 -11.53 6.55
CA LEU A 137 28.03 -12.28 7.35
C LEU A 137 28.52 -13.56 6.68
N ALA A 138 27.75 -14.14 5.77
CA ALA A 138 28.17 -15.28 4.95
C ALA A 138 29.08 -14.87 3.78
N GLY A 139 29.01 -13.61 3.34
CA GLY A 139 29.93 -13.04 2.36
C GLY A 139 31.18 -12.44 3.01
N ASP A 140 31.99 -11.76 2.20
CA ASP A 140 33.29 -11.22 2.63
C ASP A 140 33.23 -9.89 3.39
N CYS A 141 32.04 -9.46 3.86
CA CYS A 141 31.87 -8.14 4.50
C CYS A 141 31.29 -8.25 5.93
N PRO A 142 32.07 -8.77 6.89
CA PRO A 142 31.63 -8.92 8.28
C PRO A 142 31.32 -7.57 8.94
N GLU A 143 31.97 -6.48 8.50
CA GLU A 143 31.74 -5.14 9.04
C GLU A 143 30.35 -4.59 8.69
N GLY A 144 29.90 -4.80 7.45
CA GLY A 144 28.57 -4.39 7.00
C GLY A 144 27.47 -5.13 7.74
N GLY A 145 27.63 -6.45 7.92
CA GLY A 145 26.74 -7.29 8.71
C GLY A 145 26.69 -6.84 10.17
N CYS A 146 27.83 -6.57 10.80
CA CYS A 146 27.94 -6.08 12.17
C CYS A 146 27.19 -4.74 12.36
N ARG A 147 27.45 -3.75 11.49
CA ARG A 147 26.79 -2.44 11.56
C ARG A 147 25.28 -2.56 11.41
N LYS A 148 24.80 -3.46 10.54
CA LYS A 148 23.36 -3.68 10.34
C LYS A 148 22.73 -4.37 11.55
N ALA A 149 23.41 -5.36 12.13
CA ALA A 149 22.97 -6.03 13.35
C ALA A 149 22.87 -5.08 14.55
N GLU A 150 23.85 -4.19 14.75
CA GLU A 150 23.81 -3.18 15.82
C GLU A 150 22.64 -2.19 15.68
N ARG A 151 22.32 -1.78 14.44
CA ARG A 151 21.16 -0.92 14.17
C ARG A 151 19.84 -1.63 14.49
N LEU A 152 19.73 -2.90 14.09
CA LEU A 152 18.53 -3.70 14.37
C LEU A 152 18.38 -3.94 15.87
N LEU A 153 19.47 -4.23 16.58
CA LEU A 153 19.50 -4.40 18.04
C LEU A 153 18.92 -3.17 18.75
N LYS A 154 19.39 -1.97 18.41
CA LYS A 154 18.87 -0.71 18.97
C LYS A 154 17.38 -0.49 18.66
N THR A 155 16.96 -0.88 17.46
CA THR A 155 15.55 -0.76 17.04
C THR A 155 14.67 -1.68 17.88
N ILE A 156 15.06 -2.95 18.06
CA ILE A 156 14.30 -3.93 18.83
C ILE A 156 14.30 -3.58 20.32
N GLN A 157 15.40 -3.06 20.85
CA GLN A 157 15.46 -2.58 22.24
C GLN A 157 14.41 -1.50 22.52
N GLY A 158 14.16 -0.60 21.56
CA GLY A 158 13.14 0.45 21.66
C GLY A 158 11.68 0.02 21.45
N CYS A 159 11.43 -1.19 20.92
CA CYS A 159 10.08 -1.74 20.77
C CYS A 159 9.54 -2.28 22.11
N SER A 160 8.23 -2.24 22.31
CA SER A 160 7.57 -2.91 23.44
C SER A 160 7.58 -4.43 23.28
N GLU A 161 7.43 -5.18 24.38
CA GLU A 161 7.34 -6.65 24.32
C GLU A 161 6.07 -7.11 23.57
N ASP A 162 5.00 -6.31 23.56
CA ASP A 162 3.75 -6.59 22.83
C ASP A 162 3.92 -6.51 21.30
N GLU A 163 4.84 -5.67 20.81
CA GLU A 163 5.09 -5.50 19.38
C GLU A 163 5.96 -6.63 18.81
N VAL A 164 6.84 -7.20 19.63
CA VAL A 164 7.82 -8.20 19.23
C VAL A 164 7.77 -9.38 20.22
N PRO A 165 6.92 -10.39 19.96
CA PRO A 165 6.96 -11.62 20.74
C PRO A 165 8.36 -12.24 20.60
N ASN A 166 8.87 -12.81 21.70
CA ASN A 166 10.22 -13.39 21.80
C ASN A 166 11.38 -12.38 21.60
N LYS A 167 11.16 -11.11 22.00
CA LYS A 167 12.20 -10.06 22.00
C LYS A 167 13.55 -10.52 22.57
N GLY A 168 13.54 -11.25 23.68
CA GLY A 168 14.77 -11.75 24.32
C GLY A 168 15.60 -12.67 23.42
N GLU A 169 14.95 -13.61 22.73
CA GLU A 169 15.61 -14.55 21.81
C GLU A 169 16.20 -13.81 20.60
N LEU A 170 15.44 -12.86 20.03
CA LEU A 170 15.90 -12.03 18.91
C LEU A 170 17.12 -11.19 19.27
N LEU A 171 17.11 -10.58 20.46
CA LEU A 171 18.24 -9.79 20.96
C LEU A 171 19.48 -10.67 21.20
N GLY A 172 19.32 -11.86 21.77
CA GLY A 172 20.42 -12.82 21.95
C GLY A 172 21.03 -13.26 20.62
N ASN A 173 20.19 -13.60 19.63
CA ASN A 173 20.64 -13.97 18.29
C ASN A 173 21.41 -12.84 17.61
N LEU A 174 20.97 -11.59 17.77
CA LEU A 174 21.69 -10.41 17.26
C LEU A 174 23.04 -10.20 17.94
N LEU A 175 23.11 -10.30 19.26
CA LEU A 175 24.36 -10.19 20.03
C LEU A 175 25.36 -11.27 19.60
N SER A 176 24.88 -12.49 19.33
CA SER A 176 25.71 -13.56 18.79
C SER A 176 26.23 -13.25 17.39
N CYS A 177 25.40 -12.70 16.50
CA CYS A 177 25.82 -12.30 15.15
C CYS A 177 26.87 -11.19 15.20
N ILE A 178 26.67 -10.19 16.07
CA ILE A 178 27.62 -9.11 16.30
C ILE A 178 28.95 -9.66 16.83
N GLY A 179 28.91 -10.53 17.85
CA GLY A 179 30.11 -11.13 18.42
C GLY A 179 30.89 -11.97 17.41
N ASN A 180 30.20 -12.77 16.59
CA ASN A 180 30.83 -13.53 15.51
C ASN A 180 31.48 -12.59 14.48
N ALA A 181 30.78 -11.55 14.04
CA ALA A 181 31.32 -10.59 13.08
C ALA A 181 32.55 -9.85 13.64
N GLN A 182 32.51 -9.45 14.90
CA GLN A 182 33.65 -8.83 15.60
C GLN A 182 34.83 -9.79 15.71
N PHE A 183 34.57 -11.06 15.97
CA PHE A 183 35.58 -12.11 16.02
C PHE A 183 36.28 -12.31 14.67
N GLU A 184 35.51 -12.38 13.57
CA GLU A 184 36.07 -12.47 12.21
C GLU A 184 36.87 -11.22 11.83
N MET A 185 36.47 -10.04 12.33
CA MET A 185 37.23 -8.78 12.18
C MET A 185 38.48 -8.70 13.08
N GLY A 186 38.77 -9.72 13.89
CA GLY A 186 39.90 -9.73 14.83
C GLY A 186 39.70 -8.87 16.08
N ARG A 187 38.50 -8.33 16.32
CA ARG A 187 38.16 -7.51 17.49
C ARG A 187 37.75 -8.41 18.67
N THR A 188 38.70 -9.15 19.20
CA THR A 188 38.49 -10.24 20.17
C THR A 188 37.83 -9.80 21.47
N GLU A 189 38.20 -8.65 22.02
CA GLU A 189 37.66 -8.10 23.26
C GLU A 189 36.20 -7.71 23.07
N ALA A 190 35.87 -7.04 21.96
CA ALA A 190 34.50 -6.67 21.63
C ALA A 190 33.62 -7.92 21.44
N ALA A 191 34.13 -8.94 20.75
CA ALA A 191 33.44 -10.21 20.56
C ALA A 191 33.11 -10.89 21.89
N LEU A 192 34.07 -10.92 22.83
CA LEU A 192 33.85 -11.46 24.18
C LEU A 192 32.75 -10.69 24.93
N GLN A 193 32.72 -9.36 24.83
CA GLN A 193 31.66 -8.57 25.47
C GLN A 193 30.29 -8.88 24.86
N SER A 194 30.18 -8.92 23.54
CA SER A 194 28.93 -9.25 22.84
C SER A 194 28.41 -10.64 23.23
N HIS A 195 29.28 -11.65 23.28
CA HIS A 195 28.88 -13.01 23.69
C HIS A 195 28.56 -13.12 25.19
N ARG A 196 29.18 -12.31 26.06
CA ARG A 196 28.81 -12.24 27.48
C ARG A 196 27.45 -11.61 27.69
N MET A 197 27.13 -10.55 26.95
CA MET A 197 25.79 -9.94 26.97
C MET A 197 24.72 -10.92 26.48
N ASP A 198 25.01 -11.69 25.43
CA ASP A 198 24.14 -12.77 24.94
C ASP A 198 23.92 -13.86 26.00
N LEU A 199 24.99 -14.30 26.68
CA LEU A 199 24.89 -15.26 27.79
C LEU A 199 24.04 -14.74 28.96
N GLU A 200 24.26 -13.49 29.36
CA GLU A 200 23.51 -12.87 30.45
C GLU A 200 22.02 -12.77 30.10
N LEU A 201 21.70 -12.32 28.89
CA LEU A 201 20.33 -12.24 28.41
C LEU A 201 19.68 -13.63 28.31
N ALA A 202 20.42 -14.62 27.82
CA ALA A 202 19.93 -16.00 27.72
C ALA A 202 19.58 -16.57 29.09
N ARG A 203 20.39 -16.28 30.12
CA ARG A 203 20.09 -16.67 31.51
C ARG A 203 18.90 -15.91 32.08
N GLN A 204 18.80 -14.60 31.84
CA GLN A 204 17.67 -13.79 32.32
C GLN A 204 16.32 -14.21 31.71
N ARG A 205 16.34 -14.86 30.55
CA ARG A 205 15.15 -15.30 29.82
C ARG A 205 14.96 -16.81 29.82
N ASP A 206 15.74 -17.54 30.62
CA ASP A 206 15.70 -19.00 30.75
C ASP A 206 15.76 -19.73 29.40
N LEU A 207 16.68 -19.31 28.52
CA LEU A 207 16.87 -19.85 27.17
C LEU A 207 18.11 -20.78 27.13
N PRO A 208 17.96 -22.09 27.43
CA PRO A 208 19.11 -23.01 27.56
C PRO A 208 19.92 -23.19 26.27
N ASP A 209 19.25 -23.16 25.11
CA ASP A 209 19.92 -23.24 23.81
C ASP A 209 20.78 -21.99 23.55
N ALA A 210 20.29 -20.82 23.94
CA ALA A 210 21.03 -19.56 23.80
C ALA A 210 22.21 -19.49 24.79
N VAL A 211 22.05 -20.01 26.01
CA VAL A 211 23.16 -20.17 26.98
C VAL A 211 24.26 -21.04 26.38
N SER A 212 23.88 -22.19 25.81
CA SER A 212 24.82 -23.11 25.17
C SER A 212 25.56 -22.46 24.01
N ARG A 213 24.83 -21.76 23.13
CA ARG A 213 25.39 -21.02 22.00
C ARG A 213 26.39 -19.95 22.45
N ALA A 214 26.04 -19.16 23.46
CA ALA A 214 26.89 -18.10 23.99
C ALA A 214 28.17 -18.64 24.63
N LEU A 215 28.08 -19.67 25.48
CA LEU A 215 29.25 -20.32 26.10
C LEU A 215 30.17 -20.94 25.06
N GLY A 216 29.63 -21.62 24.05
CA GLY A 216 30.41 -22.18 22.95
C GLY A 216 31.18 -21.10 22.18
N ASN A 217 30.53 -19.96 21.90
CA ASN A 217 31.19 -18.84 21.25
C ASN A 217 32.28 -18.22 22.13
N ILE A 218 32.05 -18.00 23.43
CA ILE A 218 33.06 -17.48 24.37
C ILE A 218 34.28 -18.41 24.42
N GLY A 219 34.05 -19.73 24.52
CA GLY A 219 35.12 -20.74 24.51
C GLY A 219 35.94 -20.68 23.23
N ARG A 220 35.29 -20.49 22.08
CA ARG A 220 35.96 -20.33 20.77
C ARG A 220 36.84 -19.09 20.73
N VAL A 221 36.36 -17.96 21.25
CA VAL A 221 37.17 -16.74 21.32
C VAL A 221 38.39 -16.92 22.21
N TYR A 222 38.24 -17.53 23.41
CA TYR A 222 39.37 -17.79 24.30
C TYR A 222 40.42 -18.72 23.69
N ALA A 223 39.98 -19.77 22.99
CA ALA A 223 40.88 -20.68 22.29
C ALA A 223 41.70 -19.95 21.21
N ARG A 224 41.07 -19.02 20.47
CA ARG A 224 41.73 -18.25 19.40
C ARG A 224 42.81 -17.31 19.92
N ILE A 225 42.62 -16.73 21.11
CA ILE A 225 43.61 -15.85 21.76
C ILE A 225 44.58 -16.62 22.68
N SER A 226 44.68 -17.94 22.53
CA SER A 226 45.57 -18.82 23.28
C SER A 226 45.36 -18.82 24.81
N LYS A 227 44.19 -18.38 25.30
CA LYS A 227 43.80 -18.46 26.72
C LYS A 227 43.15 -19.80 27.02
N PHE A 228 43.91 -20.88 26.86
CA PHE A 228 43.40 -22.25 26.86
C PHE A 228 42.69 -22.64 28.17
N GLN A 229 43.22 -22.23 29.34
CA GLN A 229 42.55 -22.53 30.61
C GLN A 229 41.14 -21.94 30.66
N GLN A 230 40.98 -20.67 30.26
CA GLN A 230 39.68 -20.00 30.23
C GLN A 230 38.72 -20.63 29.22
N ALA A 231 39.24 -21.13 28.09
CA ALA A 231 38.45 -21.87 27.11
C ALA A 231 37.93 -23.19 27.70
N ILE A 232 38.81 -23.97 28.35
CA ILE A 232 38.45 -25.23 29.02
C ILE A 232 37.39 -24.98 30.10
N ASP A 233 37.61 -24.03 31.00
CA ASP A 233 36.66 -23.69 32.06
C ASP A 233 35.29 -23.28 31.49
N THR A 234 35.28 -22.63 30.31
CA THR A 234 34.04 -22.25 29.63
C THR A 234 33.35 -23.45 28.98
N TYR A 235 34.09 -24.36 28.34
CA TYR A 235 33.52 -25.57 27.75
C TYR A 235 33.05 -26.58 28.81
N VAL A 236 33.72 -26.65 29.97
CA VAL A 236 33.24 -27.44 31.11
C VAL A 236 31.89 -26.90 31.57
N ARG A 237 31.77 -25.58 31.76
CA ARG A 237 30.49 -24.94 32.11
C ARG A 237 29.38 -25.22 31.09
N LEU A 238 29.71 -25.17 29.79
CA LEU A 238 28.78 -25.53 28.72
C LEU A 238 28.22 -26.94 28.88
N VAL A 239 29.08 -27.92 29.16
CA VAL A 239 28.66 -29.33 29.32
C VAL A 239 27.85 -29.52 30.60
N THR A 240 28.24 -28.87 31.69
CA THR A 240 27.52 -28.99 32.98
C THR A 240 26.17 -28.29 32.98
N GLU A 241 26.02 -27.17 32.27
CA GLU A 241 24.74 -26.44 32.18
C GLU A 241 23.76 -27.08 31.19
N LYS A 242 24.22 -28.04 30.37
CA LYS A 242 23.40 -28.77 29.40
C LYS A 242 22.85 -30.10 29.95
N ALA A 243 23.42 -30.61 31.05
CA ALA A 243 23.05 -31.86 31.70
C ALA A 243 22.01 -31.64 32.81
#